data_AF-A0A5J6PVX0-F1
#
_entry.id   AF-A0A5J6PVX0-F1
#
_cell.length_a   1.000
_cell.length_b   1.000
_cell.length_c   1.000
_cell.angle_alpha   90.00
_cell.angle_beta   90.00
_cell.angle_gamma   90.00
#
_symmetry.space_group_name_H-M   'P 1'
#
loop_
_entity.id
_entity.type
_entity.pdbx_description
1 polymer ?
#
loop_
_entity_poly.entity_id
_entity_poly.type
_entity_poly.pdbx_seq_one_letter_code
_entity_poly.pdbx_strand_id
1 'polypeptide(L)'
;MQTKSFNSILSLTAAAVLSIFTGQVYAADNNDLATQVGNNRKSIENINKQLSTHTGSIANNLAAIQDNKFDIQQNKDQIEGYRNSLNALKGSLVDQQDQNTKNIKKNEETLTRHETVLNTFGQVSKAFGQVKEEHAKKIAENANNISKIEKDAQANTAQLNKHESTLTKQSADIAKHEKQLNDHDAALKTFSQVSQAFGQVREEHAKKIAENNTLTKKNADLITQNKEAIERISLGKGVDPKKVAQIDTNTNAITNLQNTVKTATETNKADIAANKAATETNKAGIAANKAATETNKAGIAANKAATETNKAGIAANKAATETNKAGIAANKAATETNKAGIAANKTATETNKTDIATNKAGIAANLAAINRLNQTAINPQRLESVEAKTARNTADINQLKNKVKDLDKEVSRGLASQAALGGLFQPYNVGKLNVSAAVGGYRSETAVAVGTGYRFNEHFATKAGVSWNTKGGNAAYNVGVNFEW
;
A
#
# COMPACT_ATOMS: atom_id res chain seq x y z
N MET A 1 -73.68 -25.63 -48.93
CA MET A 1 -74.94 -26.40 -48.78
C MET A 1 -76.08 -25.46 -49.15
N GLN A 2 -76.82 -25.80 -50.21
CA GLN A 2 -78.01 -25.13 -50.76
C GLN A 2 -77.91 -23.66 -51.21
N THR A 3 -77.27 -23.42 -52.36
CA THR A 3 -77.66 -22.34 -53.29
C THR A 3 -78.94 -22.76 -54.02
N LYS A 4 -80.10 -22.58 -53.37
CA LYS A 4 -81.39 -22.58 -54.08
C LYS A 4 -81.63 -21.18 -54.65
N SER A 5 -81.78 -21.19 -55.96
CA SER A 5 -81.92 -20.08 -56.89
C SER A 5 -83.06 -19.10 -56.55
N PHE A 6 -82.69 -17.83 -56.32
CA PHE A 6 -83.61 -16.69 -56.32
C PHE A 6 -84.11 -16.36 -57.74
N ASN A 7 -83.35 -16.77 -58.77
CA ASN A 7 -83.72 -16.62 -60.19
C ASN A 7 -84.89 -17.52 -60.62
N SER A 8 -85.16 -18.64 -59.94
CA SER A 8 -86.29 -19.51 -60.26
C SER A 8 -87.62 -19.03 -59.68
N ILE A 9 -87.60 -18.19 -58.64
CA ILE A 9 -88.83 -17.67 -58.01
C ILE A 9 -89.34 -16.41 -58.73
N LEU A 10 -88.48 -15.62 -59.38
CA LEU A 10 -88.90 -14.47 -60.20
C LEU A 10 -89.54 -14.87 -61.55
N SER A 11 -89.23 -16.05 -62.09
CA SER A 11 -89.75 -16.47 -63.40
C SER A 11 -91.15 -17.10 -63.34
N LEU A 12 -91.54 -17.69 -62.20
CA LEU A 12 -92.84 -18.37 -62.08
C LEU A 12 -94.01 -17.44 -61.73
N THR A 13 -93.75 -16.28 -61.12
CA THR A 13 -94.80 -15.33 -60.72
C THR A 13 -95.07 -14.25 -61.77
N ALA A 14 -94.13 -14.01 -62.70
CA ALA A 14 -94.33 -13.08 -63.82
C ALA A 14 -95.20 -13.67 -64.95
N ALA A 15 -95.27 -14.99 -65.09
CA ALA A 15 -96.04 -15.66 -66.15
C ALA A 15 -97.52 -15.94 -65.78
N ALA A 16 -97.91 -15.85 -64.51
CA ALA A 16 -99.26 -16.20 -64.04
C ALA A 16 -100.23 -15.01 -63.89
N VAL A 17 -99.79 -13.77 -64.11
CA VAL A 17 -100.63 -12.56 -63.97
C VAL A 17 -101.03 -11.95 -65.33
N LEU A 18 -100.54 -12.48 -66.46
CA LEU A 18 -100.75 -11.89 -67.79
C LEU A 18 -101.79 -12.60 -68.68
N SER A 19 -102.56 -13.58 -68.19
CA SER A 19 -103.63 -14.18 -68.97
C SER A 19 -104.87 -14.47 -68.13
N ILE A 20 -106.02 -13.96 -68.60
CA ILE A 20 -107.40 -14.09 -68.11
C ILE A 20 -107.92 -12.88 -67.32
N PHE A 21 -107.99 -11.73 -68.01
CA PHE A 21 -109.13 -10.81 -67.95
C PHE A 21 -109.35 -10.22 -69.36
N THR A 22 -110.04 -10.99 -70.21
CA THR A 22 -110.63 -10.50 -71.46
C THR A 22 -112.13 -10.38 -71.25
N GLY A 23 -112.58 -9.19 -70.85
CA GLY A 23 -113.98 -8.83 -70.68
C GLY A 23 -114.07 -7.31 -70.69
N GLN A 24 -114.78 -6.77 -71.67
CA GLN A 24 -114.86 -5.36 -72.05
C GLN A 24 -115.02 -4.39 -70.87
N VAL A 25 -113.92 -3.78 -70.41
CA VAL A 25 -113.89 -2.53 -69.66
C VAL A 25 -112.58 -1.81 -70.04
N TYR A 26 -112.70 -0.63 -70.66
CA TYR A 26 -111.69 0.38 -71.00
C TYR A 26 -110.39 -0.04 -71.73
N ALA A 27 -110.34 0.27 -73.04
CA ALA A 27 -109.11 0.33 -73.85
C ALA A 27 -108.13 1.46 -73.42
N ALA A 28 -108.44 2.21 -72.35
CA ALA A 28 -107.55 3.19 -71.72
C ALA A 28 -106.69 2.57 -70.61
N ASP A 29 -107.19 1.58 -69.86
CA ASP A 29 -106.54 1.11 -68.62
C ASP A 29 -105.47 0.02 -68.84
N ASN A 30 -105.53 -0.73 -69.95
CA ASN A 30 -104.54 -1.77 -70.26
C ASN A 30 -103.18 -1.21 -70.72
N ASN A 31 -103.16 0.00 -71.30
CA ASN A 31 -101.93 0.70 -71.67
C ASN A 31 -101.22 1.29 -70.43
N ASP A 32 -102.00 1.66 -69.40
CA ASP A 32 -101.51 2.12 -68.10
C ASP A 32 -100.85 0.98 -67.31
N LEU A 33 -101.45 -0.21 -67.30
CA LEU A 33 -100.83 -1.39 -66.65
C LEU A 33 -99.51 -1.78 -67.32
N ALA A 34 -99.44 -1.81 -68.65
CA ALA A 34 -98.21 -2.09 -69.39
C ALA A 34 -97.11 -1.03 -69.13
N THR A 35 -97.50 0.24 -69.04
CA THR A 35 -96.60 1.36 -68.69
C THR A 35 -96.08 1.23 -67.25
N GLN A 36 -96.95 0.88 -66.31
CA GLN A 36 -96.59 0.68 -64.90
C GLN A 36 -95.67 -0.53 -64.71
N VAL A 37 -95.90 -1.64 -65.44
CA VAL A 37 -95.00 -2.80 -65.47
C VAL A 37 -93.63 -2.43 -66.08
N GLY A 38 -93.60 -1.63 -67.16
CA GLY A 38 -92.37 -1.12 -67.74
C GLY A 38 -91.56 -0.22 -66.78
N ASN A 39 -92.25 0.65 -66.04
CA ASN A 39 -91.63 1.49 -65.01
C ASN A 39 -91.11 0.66 -63.82
N ASN A 40 -91.88 -0.34 -63.37
CA ASN A 40 -91.45 -1.26 -62.32
C ASN A 40 -90.20 -2.06 -62.74
N ARG A 41 -90.14 -2.53 -64.00
CA ARG A 41 -88.95 -3.20 -64.54
C ARG A 41 -87.71 -2.29 -64.50
N LYS A 42 -87.84 -1.03 -64.93
CA LYS A 42 -86.74 -0.04 -64.85
C LYS A 42 -86.31 0.25 -63.41
N SER A 43 -87.27 0.36 -62.48
CA SER A 43 -86.97 0.51 -61.05
C SER A 43 -86.22 -0.70 -60.48
N ILE A 44 -86.65 -1.93 -60.83
CA ILE A 44 -85.96 -3.16 -60.44
C ILE A 44 -84.54 -3.22 -61.02
N GLU A 45 -84.36 -2.86 -62.29
CA GLU A 45 -83.03 -2.78 -62.92
C GLU A 45 -82.13 -1.75 -62.22
N ASN A 46 -82.67 -0.59 -61.83
CA ASN A 46 -81.92 0.43 -61.09
C ASN A 46 -81.56 -0.04 -59.67
N ILE A 47 -82.50 -0.66 -58.96
CA ILE A 47 -82.25 -1.26 -57.64
C ILE A 47 -81.16 -2.33 -57.74
N ASN A 48 -81.20 -3.19 -58.76
CA ASN A 48 -80.17 -4.22 -58.97
C ASN A 48 -78.79 -3.59 -59.24
N LYS A 49 -78.73 -2.48 -59.99
CA LYS A 49 -77.47 -1.74 -60.21
C LYS A 49 -76.94 -1.11 -58.92
N GLN A 50 -77.81 -0.53 -58.09
CA GLN A 50 -77.46 -0.02 -56.77
C GLN A 50 -76.97 -1.13 -55.85
N LEU A 51 -77.66 -2.27 -55.83
CA LEU A 51 -77.31 -3.45 -55.04
C LEU A 51 -75.92 -3.98 -55.44
N SER A 52 -75.65 -4.11 -56.74
CA SER A 52 -74.34 -4.50 -57.26
C SER A 52 -73.22 -3.53 -56.81
N THR A 53 -73.49 -2.22 -56.84
CA THR A 53 -72.54 -1.20 -56.36
C THR A 53 -72.29 -1.31 -54.85
N HIS A 54 -73.34 -1.58 -54.07
CA HIS A 54 -73.22 -1.78 -52.63
C HIS A 54 -72.45 -3.07 -52.32
N THR A 55 -72.71 -4.17 -53.04
CA THR A 55 -71.95 -5.42 -52.92
C THR A 55 -70.46 -5.19 -53.22
N GLY A 56 -70.12 -4.43 -54.26
CA GLY A 56 -68.73 -4.06 -54.54
C GLY A 56 -68.08 -3.22 -53.43
N SER A 57 -68.81 -2.24 -52.88
CA SER A 57 -68.33 -1.42 -51.76
C SER A 57 -68.12 -2.24 -50.48
N ILE A 58 -69.01 -3.20 -50.21
CA ILE A 58 -68.89 -4.14 -49.09
C ILE A 58 -67.66 -5.04 -49.26
N ALA A 59 -67.41 -5.54 -50.47
CA ALA A 59 -66.23 -6.36 -50.75
C ALA A 59 -64.93 -5.57 -50.53
N ASN A 60 -64.85 -4.32 -50.98
CA ASN A 60 -63.69 -3.45 -50.76
C ASN A 60 -63.47 -3.17 -49.27
N ASN A 61 -64.54 -2.86 -48.52
CA ASN A 61 -64.43 -2.66 -47.08
C ASN A 61 -63.99 -3.93 -46.34
N LEU A 62 -64.46 -5.11 -46.78
CA LEU A 62 -64.05 -6.38 -46.21
C LEU A 62 -62.55 -6.63 -46.43
N ALA A 63 -62.02 -6.33 -47.62
CA ALA A 63 -60.58 -6.41 -47.90
C ALA A 63 -59.77 -5.47 -47.00
N ALA A 64 -60.19 -4.21 -46.88
CA ALA A 64 -59.53 -3.24 -45.99
C ALA A 64 -59.56 -3.67 -44.50
N ILE A 65 -60.65 -4.32 -44.05
CA ILE A 65 -60.73 -4.89 -42.70
C ILE A 65 -59.74 -6.04 -42.52
N GLN A 66 -59.54 -6.88 -43.54
CA GLN A 66 -58.56 -7.97 -43.51
C GLN A 66 -57.13 -7.43 -43.46
N ASP A 67 -56.81 -6.40 -44.25
CA ASP A 67 -55.50 -5.74 -44.22
C ASP A 67 -55.23 -5.11 -42.85
N ASN A 68 -56.20 -4.36 -42.31
CA ASN A 68 -56.09 -3.79 -40.96
C ASN A 68 -55.89 -4.87 -39.89
N LYS A 69 -56.56 -6.02 -40.02
CA LYS A 69 -56.37 -7.15 -39.10
C LYS A 69 -54.95 -7.71 -39.17
N PHE A 70 -54.37 -7.77 -40.36
CA PHE A 70 -52.99 -8.21 -40.56
C PHE A 70 -51.99 -7.20 -39.96
N ASP A 71 -52.19 -5.90 -40.17
CA ASP A 71 -51.35 -4.85 -39.58
C ASP A 71 -51.43 -4.84 -38.04
N ILE A 72 -52.62 -5.03 -37.48
CA ILE A 72 -52.82 -5.17 -36.02
C ILE A 72 -52.03 -6.36 -35.48
N GLN A 73 -52.00 -7.49 -36.21
CA GLN A 73 -51.25 -8.66 -35.80
C GLN A 73 -49.73 -8.40 -35.85
N GLN A 74 -49.22 -7.76 -36.92
CA GLN A 74 -47.81 -7.38 -36.99
C GLN A 74 -47.42 -6.44 -35.85
N ASN A 75 -48.25 -5.43 -35.56
CA ASN A 75 -48.00 -4.50 -34.47
C ASN A 75 -47.98 -5.23 -33.11
N LYS A 76 -48.86 -6.22 -32.92
CA LYS A 76 -48.88 -7.05 -31.71
C LYS A 76 -47.57 -7.84 -31.56
N ASP A 77 -47.09 -8.44 -32.63
CA ASP A 77 -45.84 -9.22 -32.64
C ASP A 77 -44.63 -8.30 -32.37
N GLN A 78 -44.61 -7.09 -32.93
CA GLN A 78 -43.58 -6.08 -32.66
C GLN A 78 -43.57 -5.64 -31.19
N ILE A 79 -44.75 -5.37 -30.60
CA ILE A 79 -44.87 -5.01 -29.18
C ILE A 79 -44.34 -6.12 -28.29
N GLU A 80 -44.62 -7.38 -28.64
CA GLU A 80 -44.10 -8.54 -27.91
C GLU A 80 -42.58 -8.66 -28.03
N GLY A 81 -42.02 -8.41 -29.23
CA GLY A 81 -40.58 -8.29 -29.44
C GLY A 81 -39.95 -7.23 -28.54
N TYR A 82 -40.50 -6.02 -28.50
CA TYR A 82 -40.02 -4.95 -27.62
C TYR A 82 -40.11 -5.31 -26.13
N ARG A 83 -41.19 -5.98 -25.71
CA ARG A 83 -41.34 -6.46 -24.33
C ARG A 83 -40.24 -7.46 -23.96
N ASN A 84 -39.92 -8.38 -24.85
CA ASN A 84 -38.87 -9.37 -24.63
C ASN A 84 -37.49 -8.71 -24.55
N SER A 85 -37.17 -7.76 -25.44
CA SER A 85 -35.92 -6.98 -25.38
C SER A 85 -35.81 -6.17 -24.08
N LEU A 86 -36.92 -5.55 -23.62
CA LEU A 86 -36.94 -4.81 -22.37
C LEU A 86 -36.68 -5.72 -21.17
N ASN A 87 -37.27 -6.91 -21.14
CA ASN A 87 -37.04 -7.89 -20.07
C ASN A 87 -35.59 -8.40 -20.06
N ALA A 88 -35.00 -8.65 -21.23
CA ALA A 88 -33.59 -9.06 -21.34
C ALA A 88 -32.64 -7.95 -20.86
N LEU A 89 -32.93 -6.69 -21.21
CA LEU A 89 -32.17 -5.54 -20.74
C LEU A 89 -32.28 -5.38 -19.22
N LYS A 90 -33.49 -5.57 -18.66
CA LYS A 90 -33.72 -5.55 -17.21
C LYS A 90 -32.93 -6.64 -16.49
N GLY A 91 -32.91 -7.86 -17.03
CA GLY A 91 -32.10 -8.96 -16.50
C GLY A 91 -30.62 -8.63 -16.49
N SER A 92 -30.09 -8.15 -17.61
CA SER A 92 -28.67 -7.76 -17.73
C SER A 92 -28.29 -6.64 -16.75
N LEU A 93 -29.20 -5.69 -16.50
CA LEU A 93 -28.98 -4.61 -15.53
C LEU A 93 -28.92 -5.13 -14.09
N VAL A 94 -29.77 -6.09 -13.74
CA VAL A 94 -29.74 -6.75 -12.43
C VAL A 94 -28.44 -7.54 -12.24
N ASP A 95 -28.02 -8.31 -13.24
CA ASP A 95 -26.75 -9.06 -13.19
C ASP A 95 -25.56 -8.12 -13.00
N GLN A 96 -25.55 -6.98 -13.71
CA GLN A 96 -24.53 -5.95 -13.56
C GLN A 96 -24.54 -5.33 -12.16
N GLN A 97 -25.72 -5.06 -11.61
CA GLN A 97 -25.88 -4.53 -10.24
C GLN A 97 -25.33 -5.51 -9.19
N ASP A 98 -25.61 -6.80 -9.35
CA ASP A 98 -25.12 -7.85 -8.44
C ASP A 98 -23.60 -7.98 -8.52
N GLN A 99 -23.02 -7.92 -9.72
CA GLN A 99 -21.57 -7.93 -9.89
C GLN A 99 -20.91 -6.69 -9.29
N ASN A 100 -21.47 -5.51 -9.51
CA ASN A 100 -20.97 -4.28 -8.90
C ASN A 100 -21.02 -4.37 -7.37
N THR A 101 -22.09 -4.92 -6.80
CA THR A 101 -22.24 -5.12 -5.35
C THR A 101 -21.15 -6.06 -4.81
N LYS A 102 -20.89 -7.19 -5.48
CA LYS A 102 -19.82 -8.12 -5.11
C LYS A 102 -18.44 -7.45 -5.17
N ASN A 103 -18.18 -6.65 -6.20
CA ASN A 103 -16.92 -5.93 -6.36
C ASN A 103 -16.72 -4.87 -5.26
N ILE A 104 -17.78 -4.13 -4.91
CA ILE A 104 -17.74 -3.15 -3.80
C ILE A 104 -17.37 -3.86 -2.49
N LYS A 105 -18.04 -4.96 -2.16
CA LYS A 105 -17.76 -5.71 -0.94
C LYS A 105 -16.30 -6.22 -0.88
N LYS A 106 -15.78 -6.74 -1.99
CA LYS A 106 -14.38 -7.17 -2.09
C LYS A 106 -13.40 -6.01 -1.90
N ASN A 107 -13.74 -4.83 -2.42
CA ASN A 107 -12.93 -3.62 -2.25
C ASN A 107 -12.96 -3.12 -0.80
N GLU A 108 -14.12 -3.16 -0.13
CA GLU A 108 -14.25 -2.85 1.30
C GLU A 108 -13.38 -3.77 2.16
N GLU A 109 -13.46 -5.09 1.94
CA GLU A 109 -12.61 -6.07 2.63
C GLU A 109 -11.10 -5.79 2.43
N THR A 110 -10.73 -5.36 1.22
CA THR A 110 -9.35 -5.00 0.89
C THR A 110 -8.90 -3.72 1.60
N LEU A 111 -9.77 -2.71 1.67
CA LEU A 111 -9.51 -1.46 2.40
C LEU A 111 -9.31 -1.73 3.89
N THR A 112 -10.13 -2.57 4.52
CA THR A 112 -9.98 -2.95 5.93
C THR A 112 -8.64 -3.65 6.19
N ARG A 113 -8.19 -4.51 5.27
CA ARG A 113 -6.85 -5.13 5.37
C ARG A 113 -5.74 -4.10 5.28
N HIS A 114 -5.83 -3.15 4.35
CA HIS A 114 -4.84 -2.07 4.24
C HIS A 114 -4.80 -1.18 5.48
N GLU A 115 -5.95 -0.84 6.07
CA GLU A 115 -6.04 -0.07 7.31
C GLU A 115 -5.35 -0.81 8.47
N THR A 116 -5.54 -2.13 8.58
CA THR A 116 -4.86 -2.96 9.57
C THR A 116 -3.34 -2.92 9.39
N VAL A 117 -2.86 -3.07 8.15
CA VAL A 117 -1.42 -3.01 7.83
C VAL A 117 -0.82 -1.64 8.17
N LEU A 118 -1.52 -0.56 7.85
CA LEU A 118 -1.08 0.81 8.18
C LEU A 118 -0.98 1.02 9.69
N ASN A 119 -1.95 0.52 10.45
CA ASN A 119 -1.91 0.57 11.92
C ASN A 119 -0.71 -0.20 12.47
N THR A 120 -0.44 -1.42 11.98
CA THR A 120 0.76 -2.18 12.37
C THR A 120 2.04 -1.43 12.02
N PHE A 121 2.13 -0.85 10.82
CA PHE A 121 3.28 -0.07 10.39
C PHE A 121 3.53 1.16 11.29
N GLY A 122 2.46 1.84 11.71
CA GLY A 122 2.52 2.94 12.67
C GLY A 122 3.07 2.51 14.03
N GLN A 123 2.66 1.34 14.54
CA GLN A 123 3.19 0.78 15.79
C GLN A 123 4.68 0.42 15.69
N VAL A 124 5.09 -0.24 14.60
CA VAL A 124 6.50 -0.57 14.34
C VAL A 124 7.36 0.69 14.26
N SER A 125 6.87 1.73 13.59
CA SER A 125 7.59 3.01 13.48
C SER A 125 7.79 3.68 14.85
N LYS A 126 6.79 3.63 15.74
CA LYS A 126 6.91 4.12 17.12
C LYS A 126 7.94 3.32 17.91
N ALA A 127 7.90 1.99 17.83
CA ALA A 127 8.87 1.12 18.50
C ALA A 127 10.30 1.38 18.01
N PHE A 128 10.50 1.57 16.71
CA PHE A 128 11.80 1.93 16.15
C PHE A 128 12.32 3.27 16.69
N GLY A 129 11.43 4.28 16.81
CA GLY A 129 11.76 5.56 17.46
C GLY A 129 12.24 5.39 18.90
N GLN A 130 11.53 4.57 19.70
CA GLN A 130 11.90 4.29 21.09
C GLN A 130 13.26 3.59 21.20
N VAL A 131 13.52 2.57 20.37
CA VAL A 131 14.80 1.85 20.34
C VAL A 131 15.95 2.80 19.98
N LYS A 132 15.74 3.70 19.02
CA LYS A 132 16.73 4.70 18.63
C LYS A 132 17.08 5.63 19.80
N GLU A 133 16.07 6.12 20.52
CA GLU A 133 16.25 6.99 21.69
C GLU A 133 17.04 6.28 22.81
N GLU A 134 16.67 5.03 23.10
CA GLU A 134 17.32 4.19 24.10
C GLU A 134 18.79 3.91 23.75
N HIS A 135 19.07 3.59 22.48
CA HIS A 135 20.43 3.39 21.99
C HIS A 135 21.26 4.67 22.08
N ALA A 136 20.69 5.83 21.76
CA ALA A 136 21.38 7.11 21.88
C ALA A 136 21.80 7.40 23.33
N LYS A 137 20.93 7.11 24.31
CA LYS A 137 21.25 7.23 25.75
C LYS A 137 22.40 6.30 26.15
N LYS A 138 22.34 5.02 25.79
CA LYS A 138 23.40 4.04 26.10
C LYS A 138 24.74 4.41 25.46
N ILE A 139 24.73 4.95 24.24
CA ILE A 139 25.95 5.45 23.58
C ILE A 139 26.56 6.60 24.38
N ALA A 140 25.74 7.55 24.85
CA ALA A 140 26.22 8.66 25.67
C ALA A 140 26.79 8.20 27.03
N GLU A 141 26.12 7.24 27.70
CA GLU A 141 26.63 6.62 28.93
C GLU A 141 27.96 5.91 28.70
N ASN A 142 28.07 5.13 27.63
CA ASN A 142 29.32 4.45 27.27
C ASN A 142 30.44 5.43 26.97
N ALA A 143 30.16 6.54 26.27
CA ALA A 143 31.15 7.59 26.02
C ALA A 143 31.67 8.21 27.33
N ASN A 144 30.78 8.47 28.30
CA ASN A 144 31.16 8.96 29.61
C ASN A 144 32.02 7.95 30.39
N ASN A 145 31.65 6.67 30.36
CA ASN A 145 32.41 5.60 31.00
C ASN A 145 33.82 5.45 30.39
N ILE A 146 33.93 5.51 29.06
CA ILE A 146 35.22 5.48 28.36
C ILE A 146 36.09 6.65 28.81
N SER A 147 35.55 7.87 28.87
CA SER A 147 36.31 9.05 29.33
C SER A 147 36.81 8.91 30.77
N LYS A 148 36.02 8.29 31.65
CA LYS A 148 36.45 8.01 33.03
C LYS A 148 37.60 6.99 33.07
N ILE A 149 37.47 5.89 32.31
CA ILE A 149 38.50 4.86 32.21
C ILE A 149 39.81 5.45 31.66
N GLU A 150 39.74 6.34 30.66
CA GLU A 150 40.91 7.03 30.12
C GLU A 150 41.61 7.87 31.19
N LYS A 151 40.86 8.62 32.01
CA LYS A 151 41.43 9.38 33.13
C LYS A 151 42.08 8.48 34.17
N ASP A 152 41.42 7.38 34.53
CA ASP A 152 41.96 6.42 35.50
C ASP A 152 43.25 5.76 34.96
N ALA A 153 43.29 5.43 33.67
CA ALA A 153 44.49 4.90 33.02
C ALA A 153 45.65 5.90 32.99
N GLN A 154 45.37 7.19 32.73
CA GLN A 154 46.36 8.26 32.80
C GLN A 154 46.91 8.43 34.22
N ALA A 155 46.04 8.43 35.23
CA ALA A 155 46.44 8.52 36.64
C ALA A 155 47.33 7.34 37.06
N ASN A 156 46.95 6.12 36.69
CA ASN A 156 47.75 4.92 36.94
C ASN A 156 49.11 4.98 36.26
N THR A 157 49.16 5.46 35.01
CA THR A 157 50.42 5.66 34.27
C THR A 157 51.33 6.65 35.00
N ALA A 158 50.79 7.78 35.48
CA ALA A 158 51.56 8.74 36.26
C ALA A 158 52.10 8.14 37.57
N GLN A 159 51.31 7.30 38.23
CA GLN A 159 51.74 6.62 39.45
C GLN A 159 52.83 5.57 39.21
N LEU A 160 52.72 4.80 38.11
CA LEU A 160 53.77 3.89 37.68
C LEU A 160 55.08 4.62 37.41
N ASN A 161 55.05 5.76 36.71
CA ASN A 161 56.24 6.58 36.47
C ASN A 161 56.88 7.07 37.78
N LYS A 162 56.07 7.40 38.80
CA LYS A 162 56.58 7.78 40.12
C LYS A 162 57.24 6.60 40.85
N HIS A 163 56.66 5.41 40.77
CA HIS A 163 57.26 4.20 41.33
C HIS A 163 58.57 3.85 40.61
N GLU A 164 58.62 3.94 39.29
CA GLU A 164 59.82 3.73 38.46
C GLU A 164 60.98 4.65 38.91
N SER A 165 60.68 5.95 39.11
CA SER A 165 61.66 6.92 39.62
C SER A 165 62.15 6.56 41.03
N THR A 166 61.25 6.09 41.89
CA THR A 166 61.59 5.66 43.26
C THR A 166 62.50 4.44 43.25
N LEU A 167 62.18 3.43 42.44
CA LEU A 167 62.99 2.23 42.27
C LEU A 167 64.38 2.56 41.71
N THR A 168 64.45 3.48 40.75
CA THR A 168 65.72 3.97 40.21
C THR A 168 66.60 4.57 41.31
N LYS A 169 66.01 5.40 42.18
CA LYS A 169 66.73 6.00 43.31
C LYS A 169 67.20 4.93 44.32
N GLN A 170 66.32 4.00 44.66
CA GLN A 170 66.67 2.90 45.58
C GLN A 170 67.78 2.01 45.02
N SER A 171 67.77 1.73 43.71
CA SER A 171 68.85 0.98 43.04
C SER A 171 70.19 1.71 43.13
N ALA A 172 70.21 3.05 42.97
CA ALA A 172 71.41 3.85 43.15
C ALA A 172 71.92 3.83 44.61
N ASP A 173 71.01 3.91 45.59
CA ASP A 173 71.36 3.82 47.01
C ASP A 173 71.93 2.44 47.38
N ILE A 174 71.37 1.35 46.83
CA ILE A 174 71.89 -0.01 47.00
C ILE A 174 73.32 -0.12 46.45
N ALA A 175 73.57 0.39 45.24
CA ALA A 175 74.90 0.38 44.64
C ALA A 175 75.93 1.15 45.51
N LYS A 176 75.50 2.26 46.13
CA LYS A 176 76.34 3.02 47.07
C LYS A 176 76.65 2.20 48.33
N HIS A 177 75.67 1.54 48.92
CA HIS A 177 75.87 0.68 50.09
C HIS A 177 76.76 -0.53 49.76
N GLU A 178 76.61 -1.13 48.59
CA GLU A 178 77.46 -2.23 48.12
C GLU A 178 78.93 -1.81 48.03
N LYS A 179 79.19 -0.61 47.50
CA LYS A 179 80.53 -0.02 47.51
C LYS A 179 81.09 0.16 48.92
N GLN A 180 80.28 0.66 49.86
CA GLN A 180 80.71 0.83 51.26
C GLN A 180 81.01 -0.52 51.94
N LEU A 181 80.22 -1.56 51.67
CA LEU A 181 80.49 -2.90 52.17
C LEU A 181 81.83 -3.44 51.64
N ASN A 182 82.13 -3.24 50.36
CA ASN A 182 83.43 -3.61 49.79
C ASN A 182 84.58 -2.83 50.42
N ASP A 183 84.40 -1.52 50.64
CA ASP A 183 85.40 -0.68 51.32
C ASP A 183 85.63 -1.16 52.77
N HIS A 184 84.57 -1.58 53.48
CA HIS A 184 84.68 -2.18 54.82
C HIS A 184 85.35 -3.56 54.81
N ASP A 185 85.06 -4.43 53.85
CA ASP A 185 85.72 -5.74 53.71
C ASP A 185 87.23 -5.59 53.51
N ALA A 186 87.64 -4.61 52.69
CA ALA A 186 89.05 -4.27 52.49
C ALA A 186 89.71 -3.76 53.79
N ALA A 187 89.00 -2.91 54.55
CA ALA A 187 89.48 -2.42 55.84
C ALA A 187 89.62 -3.57 56.86
N LEU A 188 88.67 -4.51 56.91
CA LEU A 188 88.72 -5.67 57.79
C LEU A 188 89.88 -6.62 57.44
N LYS A 189 90.16 -6.84 56.15
CA LYS A 189 91.35 -7.60 55.71
C LYS A 189 92.64 -6.94 56.18
N THR A 190 92.73 -5.62 56.04
CA THR A 190 93.88 -4.84 56.52
C THR A 190 94.04 -4.97 58.03
N PHE A 191 92.93 -4.83 58.78
CA PHE A 191 92.92 -5.00 60.23
C PHE A 191 93.34 -6.42 60.66
N SER A 192 92.91 -7.45 59.93
CA SER A 192 93.31 -8.84 60.17
C SER A 192 94.83 -9.03 59.99
N GLN A 193 95.41 -8.47 58.93
CA GLN A 193 96.86 -8.49 58.69
C GLN A 193 97.63 -7.80 59.82
N VAL A 194 97.17 -6.62 60.24
CA VAL A 194 97.77 -5.88 61.38
C VAL A 194 97.69 -6.70 62.67
N SER A 195 96.55 -7.34 62.94
CA SER A 195 96.37 -8.20 64.12
C SER A 195 97.30 -9.41 64.11
N GLN A 196 97.51 -10.04 62.95
CA GLN A 196 98.49 -11.12 62.77
C GLN A 196 99.92 -10.64 63.04
N ALA A 197 100.29 -9.47 62.52
CA ALA A 197 101.60 -8.86 62.78
C ALA A 197 101.82 -8.59 64.28
N PHE A 198 100.81 -8.07 64.98
CA PHE A 198 100.86 -7.91 66.44
C PHE A 198 101.02 -9.26 67.18
N GLY A 199 100.36 -10.31 66.69
CA GLY A 199 100.51 -11.68 67.21
C GLY A 199 101.96 -12.17 67.11
N GLN A 200 102.58 -11.99 65.93
CA GLN A 200 103.99 -12.34 65.71
C GLN A 200 104.94 -11.56 66.63
N VAL A 201 104.71 -10.25 66.81
CA VAL A 201 105.49 -9.42 67.74
C VAL A 201 105.35 -9.91 69.18
N ARG A 202 104.14 -10.28 69.61
CA ARG A 202 103.92 -10.85 70.95
C ARG A 202 104.68 -12.16 71.16
N GLU A 203 104.68 -13.03 70.16
CA GLU A 203 105.37 -14.32 70.22
C GLU A 203 106.88 -14.14 70.28
N GLU A 204 107.42 -13.16 69.53
CA GLU A 204 108.83 -12.75 69.59
C GLU A 204 109.20 -12.16 70.95
N HIS A 205 108.35 -11.29 71.51
CA HIS A 205 108.54 -10.77 72.87
C HIS A 205 108.50 -11.89 73.92
N ALA A 206 107.60 -12.87 73.79
CA ALA A 206 107.54 -14.01 74.71
C ALA A 206 108.82 -14.85 74.68
N LYS A 207 109.42 -15.06 73.50
CA LYS A 207 110.73 -15.71 73.36
C LYS A 207 111.84 -14.93 74.05
N LYS A 208 111.94 -13.62 73.80
CA LYS A 208 112.93 -12.75 74.46
C LYS A 208 112.78 -12.72 75.99
N ILE A 209 111.54 -12.77 76.50
CA ILE A 209 111.27 -12.88 77.94
C ILE A 209 111.74 -14.23 78.47
N ALA A 210 111.49 -15.34 77.76
CA ALA A 210 111.96 -16.67 78.15
C ALA A 210 113.50 -16.77 78.16
N GLU A 211 114.17 -16.16 77.19
CA GLU A 211 115.63 -16.02 77.16
C GLU A 211 116.14 -15.22 78.36
N ASN A 212 115.55 -14.05 78.63
CA ASN A 212 115.88 -13.24 79.79
C ASN A 212 115.65 -13.97 81.12
N ASN A 213 114.58 -14.78 81.24
CA ASN A 213 114.34 -15.60 82.43
C ASN A 213 115.40 -16.69 82.60
N THR A 214 115.88 -17.28 81.50
CA THR A 214 116.97 -18.27 81.52
C THR A 214 118.30 -17.63 81.96
N LEU A 215 118.61 -16.44 81.43
CA LEU A 215 119.77 -15.64 81.87
C LEU A 215 119.65 -15.24 83.35
N THR A 216 118.45 -14.84 83.79
CA THR A 216 118.18 -14.51 85.20
C THR A 216 118.40 -15.71 86.11
N LYS A 217 117.96 -16.91 85.69
CA LYS A 217 118.21 -18.16 86.43
C LYS A 217 119.69 -18.49 86.52
N LYS A 218 120.44 -18.34 85.41
CA LYS A 218 121.90 -18.50 85.40
C LYS A 218 122.61 -17.52 86.33
N ASN A 219 122.15 -16.27 86.37
CA ASN A 219 122.65 -15.27 87.32
C ASN A 219 122.29 -15.61 88.77
N ALA A 220 121.09 -16.17 89.03
CA ALA A 220 120.70 -16.65 90.35
C ALA A 220 121.55 -17.84 90.83
N ASP A 221 121.94 -18.74 89.92
CA ASP A 221 122.86 -19.86 90.21
C ASP A 221 124.27 -19.34 90.55
N LEU A 222 124.78 -18.34 89.81
CA LEU A 222 126.04 -17.66 90.13
C LEU A 222 125.98 -16.92 91.48
N ILE A 223 124.85 -16.26 91.79
CA ILE A 223 124.61 -15.65 93.10
C ILE A 223 124.58 -16.73 94.19
N THR A 224 124.05 -17.91 93.92
CA THR A 224 124.03 -19.04 94.87
C THR A 224 125.43 -19.58 95.12
N GLN A 225 126.27 -19.73 94.09
CA GLN A 225 127.68 -20.10 94.25
C GLN A 225 128.48 -19.03 95.01
N ASN A 226 128.21 -17.74 94.74
CA ASN A 226 128.79 -16.64 95.50
C ASN A 226 128.26 -16.60 96.94
N LYS A 227 126.99 -16.97 97.17
CA LYS A 227 126.40 -17.11 98.50
C LYS A 227 127.06 -18.24 99.29
N GLU A 228 127.33 -19.39 98.68
CA GLU A 228 128.06 -20.52 99.29
C GLU A 228 129.54 -20.18 99.57
N ALA A 229 130.12 -19.23 98.82
CA ALA A 229 131.44 -18.67 99.10
C ALA A 229 131.42 -17.66 100.27
N ILE A 230 130.33 -16.89 100.42
CA ILE A 230 130.14 -15.90 101.49
C ILE A 230 129.66 -16.55 102.81
N GLU A 231 128.84 -17.61 102.75
CA GLU A 231 128.39 -18.41 103.92
C GLU A 231 129.54 -19.16 104.60
N ARG A 232 130.68 -19.34 103.93
CA ARG A 232 131.92 -19.84 104.55
C ARG A 232 132.69 -18.76 105.36
N ILE A 233 132.31 -17.49 105.31
CA ILE A 233 133.11 -16.37 105.87
C ILE A 233 132.43 -15.62 107.03
N SER A 234 131.12 -15.67 107.26
CA SER A 234 130.52 -14.77 108.26
C SER A 234 129.42 -15.39 109.13
N LEU A 235 129.79 -15.80 110.34
CA LEU A 235 128.88 -15.97 111.49
C LEU A 235 128.38 -14.60 111.98
N GLY A 236 127.06 -14.35 112.02
CA GLY A 236 126.49 -13.14 112.63
C GLY A 236 124.98 -12.98 112.42
N LYS A 237 124.24 -12.62 113.47
CA LYS A 237 122.78 -12.69 113.64
C LYS A 237 121.93 -11.71 112.81
N GLY A 238 120.67 -12.09 112.54
CA GLY A 238 119.51 -11.20 112.68
C GLY A 238 118.72 -10.84 111.40
N VAL A 239 117.52 -11.43 111.26
CA VAL A 239 116.34 -11.04 110.44
C VAL A 239 116.60 -10.51 109.01
N ASP A 240 116.25 -11.34 108.01
CA ASP A 240 116.46 -11.12 106.57
C ASP A 240 115.59 -9.98 105.95
N PRO A 241 116.20 -8.86 105.50
CA PRO A 241 115.52 -7.78 104.77
C PRO A 241 114.89 -8.23 103.44
N LYS A 242 115.33 -9.36 102.86
CA LYS A 242 114.75 -9.91 101.61
C LYS A 242 113.33 -10.42 101.81
N LYS A 243 112.94 -10.85 103.01
CA LYS A 243 111.54 -11.25 103.29
C LYS A 243 110.59 -10.06 103.33
N VAL A 244 111.01 -8.89 103.83
CA VAL A 244 110.19 -7.66 103.81
C VAL A 244 110.08 -7.11 102.39
N ALA A 245 111.19 -7.06 101.63
CA ALA A 245 111.17 -6.65 100.22
C ALA A 245 110.34 -7.60 99.33
N GLN A 246 110.33 -8.90 99.63
CA GLN A 246 109.46 -9.87 98.96
C GLN A 246 107.97 -9.66 99.32
N ILE A 247 107.66 -9.28 100.57
CA ILE A 247 106.30 -8.94 101.00
C ILE A 247 105.81 -7.66 100.30
N ASP A 248 106.66 -6.63 100.17
CA ASP A 248 106.31 -5.39 99.45
C ASP A 248 106.13 -5.64 97.94
N THR A 249 107.00 -6.47 97.35
CA THR A 249 106.90 -6.88 95.93
C THR A 249 105.64 -7.71 95.69
N ASN A 250 105.33 -8.66 96.57
CA ASN A 250 104.12 -9.46 96.47
C ASN A 250 102.86 -8.62 96.71
N THR A 251 102.90 -7.63 97.61
CA THR A 251 101.80 -6.69 97.85
C THR A 251 101.51 -5.86 96.59
N ASN A 252 102.55 -5.29 95.97
CA ASN A 252 102.41 -4.55 94.71
C ASN A 252 101.94 -5.42 93.53
N ALA A 253 102.40 -6.68 93.45
CA ALA A 253 101.93 -7.63 92.44
C ALA A 253 100.45 -8.01 92.66
N ILE A 254 100.02 -8.19 93.91
CA ILE A 254 98.62 -8.45 94.28
C ILE A 254 97.75 -7.24 93.96
N THR A 255 98.19 -6.01 94.26
CA THR A 255 97.46 -4.79 93.91
C THR A 255 97.32 -4.60 92.39
N ASN A 256 98.37 -4.89 91.62
CA ASN A 256 98.29 -4.83 90.15
C ASN A 256 97.39 -5.93 89.55
N LEU A 257 97.41 -7.14 90.11
CA LEU A 257 96.48 -8.21 89.74
C LEU A 257 95.03 -7.82 90.08
N GLN A 258 94.79 -7.22 91.25
CA GLN A 258 93.46 -6.72 91.63
C GLN A 258 92.96 -5.63 90.68
N ASN A 259 93.81 -4.69 90.26
CA ASN A 259 93.46 -3.66 89.29
C ASN A 259 93.17 -4.26 87.90
N THR A 260 93.97 -5.23 87.45
CA THR A 260 93.76 -5.93 86.17
C THR A 260 92.45 -6.72 86.17
N VAL A 261 92.16 -7.44 87.26
CA VAL A 261 90.91 -8.18 87.44
C VAL A 261 89.72 -7.23 87.51
N LYS A 262 89.85 -6.07 88.19
CA LYS A 262 88.81 -5.05 88.25
C LYS A 262 88.50 -4.50 86.86
N THR A 263 89.52 -4.12 86.08
CA THR A 263 89.35 -3.63 84.71
C THR A 263 88.72 -4.69 83.80
N ALA A 264 89.19 -5.94 83.84
CA ALA A 264 88.62 -7.03 83.06
C ALA A 264 87.15 -7.32 83.45
N THR A 265 86.82 -7.20 84.73
CA THR A 265 85.44 -7.36 85.22
C THR A 265 84.53 -6.23 84.70
N GLU A 266 85.02 -4.98 84.68
CA GLU A 266 84.26 -3.86 84.12
C GLU A 266 84.11 -3.94 82.60
N THR A 267 85.13 -4.37 81.86
CA THR A 267 85.04 -4.64 80.42
C THR A 267 84.04 -5.75 80.12
N ASN A 268 84.11 -6.89 80.82
CA ASN A 268 83.15 -7.98 80.63
C ASN A 268 81.71 -7.53 80.95
N LYS A 269 81.53 -6.67 81.97
CA LYS A 269 80.21 -6.10 82.28
C LYS A 269 79.68 -5.22 81.15
N ALA A 270 80.55 -4.42 80.53
CA ALA A 270 80.20 -3.59 79.37
C ALA A 270 79.87 -4.46 78.14
N ASP A 271 80.65 -5.50 77.86
CA ASP A 271 80.42 -6.41 76.73
C ASP A 271 79.12 -7.21 76.90
N ILE A 272 78.82 -7.67 78.12
CA ILE A 272 77.54 -8.33 78.42
C ILE A 272 76.38 -7.36 78.18
N ALA A 273 76.51 -6.09 78.57
CA ALA A 273 75.48 -5.09 78.32
C ALA A 273 75.29 -4.80 76.81
N ALA A 274 76.39 -4.71 76.06
CA ALA A 274 76.36 -4.53 74.61
C ALA A 274 75.72 -5.73 73.89
N ASN A 275 76.09 -6.95 74.28
CA ASN A 275 75.51 -8.18 73.73
C ASN A 275 74.01 -8.30 74.06
N LYS A 276 73.59 -7.89 75.26
CA LYS A 276 72.17 -7.82 75.60
C LYS A 276 71.41 -6.83 74.71
N ALA A 277 71.97 -5.64 74.47
CA ALA A 277 71.37 -4.65 73.57
C ALA A 277 71.30 -5.12 72.11
N ALA A 278 72.35 -5.79 71.62
CA ALA A 278 72.37 -6.39 70.29
C ALA A 278 71.33 -7.51 70.15
N THR A 279 71.16 -8.33 71.18
CA THR A 279 70.15 -9.41 71.21
C THR A 279 68.74 -8.84 71.13
N GLU A 280 68.42 -7.79 71.88
CA GLU A 280 67.11 -7.13 71.81
C GLU A 280 66.88 -6.47 70.44
N THR A 281 67.91 -5.87 69.84
CA THR A 281 67.84 -5.31 68.47
C THR A 281 67.53 -6.40 67.45
N ASN A 282 68.22 -7.54 67.52
CA ASN A 282 67.98 -8.67 66.62
C ASN A 282 66.56 -9.24 66.80
N LYS A 283 66.07 -9.34 68.04
CA LYS A 283 64.71 -9.78 68.33
C LYS A 283 63.67 -8.85 67.71
N ALA A 284 63.87 -7.54 67.79
CA ALA A 284 63.02 -6.55 67.12
C ALA A 284 63.08 -6.68 65.58
N GLY A 285 64.27 -6.87 65.01
CA GLY A 285 64.45 -7.10 63.57
C GLY A 285 63.74 -8.35 63.06
N ILE A 286 63.81 -9.47 63.81
CA ILE A 286 63.09 -10.71 63.47
C ILE A 286 61.57 -10.49 63.50
N ALA A 287 61.06 -9.77 64.51
CA ALA A 287 59.64 -9.46 64.59
C ALA A 287 59.16 -8.59 63.42
N ALA A 288 59.95 -7.59 63.02
CA ALA A 288 59.67 -6.74 61.86
C ALA A 288 59.66 -7.55 60.54
N ASN A 289 60.64 -8.43 60.34
CA ASN A 289 60.70 -9.29 59.15
C ASN A 289 59.52 -10.27 59.09
N LYS A 290 59.08 -10.81 60.23
CA LYS A 290 57.88 -11.66 60.30
C LYS A 290 56.64 -10.89 59.88
N ALA A 291 56.46 -9.66 60.38
CA ALA A 291 55.34 -8.81 60.00
C ALA A 291 55.36 -8.47 58.50
N ALA A 292 56.52 -8.09 57.95
CA ALA A 292 56.67 -7.81 56.52
C ALA A 292 56.35 -9.03 55.64
N THR A 293 56.74 -10.24 56.09
CA THR A 293 56.44 -11.49 55.38
C THR A 293 54.94 -11.77 55.32
N GLU A 294 54.21 -11.56 56.42
CA GLU A 294 52.75 -11.70 56.44
C GLU A 294 52.05 -10.65 55.54
N THR A 295 52.52 -9.40 55.55
CA THR A 295 52.03 -8.36 54.63
C THR A 295 52.26 -8.75 53.17
N ASN A 296 53.45 -9.24 52.82
CA ASN A 296 53.75 -9.68 51.45
C ASN A 296 52.87 -10.86 51.03
N LYS A 297 52.62 -11.82 51.93
CA LYS A 297 51.73 -12.96 51.68
C LYS A 297 50.29 -12.50 51.40
N ALA A 298 49.79 -11.54 52.17
CA ALA A 298 48.48 -10.94 51.92
C ALA A 298 48.43 -10.19 50.57
N GLY A 299 49.48 -9.44 50.24
CA GLY A 299 49.60 -8.75 48.95
C GLY A 299 49.60 -9.70 47.75
N ILE A 300 50.33 -10.82 47.85
CA ILE A 300 50.35 -11.87 46.82
C ILE A 300 48.96 -12.48 46.64
N ALA A 301 48.24 -12.77 47.73
CA ALA A 301 46.89 -13.30 47.67
C ALA A 301 45.92 -12.31 47.00
N ALA A 302 46.00 -11.02 47.34
CA ALA A 302 45.20 -9.97 46.71
C ALA A 302 45.49 -9.85 45.20
N ASN A 303 46.77 -9.86 44.80
CA ASN A 303 47.16 -9.82 43.39
C ASN A 303 46.66 -11.03 42.61
N LYS A 304 46.68 -12.22 43.22
CA LYS A 304 46.12 -13.44 42.61
C LYS A 304 44.62 -13.29 42.37
N ALA A 305 43.87 -12.80 43.36
CA ALA A 305 42.43 -12.55 43.21
C ALA A 305 42.13 -11.50 42.12
N ALA A 306 42.88 -10.40 42.08
CA ALA A 306 42.74 -9.37 41.06
C ALA A 306 43.03 -9.92 39.64
N THR A 307 44.02 -10.80 39.52
CA THR A 307 44.37 -11.45 38.24
C THR A 307 43.23 -12.34 37.74
N GLU A 308 42.60 -13.14 38.60
CA GLU A 308 41.45 -13.96 38.22
C GLU A 308 40.23 -13.11 37.83
N THR A 309 39.96 -12.02 38.55
CA THR A 309 38.91 -11.06 38.19
C THR A 309 39.18 -10.42 36.81
N ASN A 310 40.40 -10.00 36.54
CA ASN A 310 40.78 -9.43 35.24
C ASN A 310 40.62 -10.45 34.11
N LYS A 311 41.00 -11.71 34.36
CA LYS A 311 40.83 -12.81 33.39
C LYS A 311 39.35 -13.04 33.05
N ALA A 312 38.47 -13.03 34.06
CA ALA A 312 37.02 -13.12 33.86
C ALA A 312 36.48 -11.92 33.07
N GLY A 313 36.94 -10.70 33.40
CA GLY A 313 36.56 -9.48 32.67
C GLY A 313 36.98 -9.50 31.20
N ILE A 314 38.20 -9.98 30.90
CA ILE A 314 38.68 -10.15 29.52
C ILE A 314 37.82 -11.15 28.76
N ALA A 315 37.43 -12.28 29.38
CA ALA A 315 36.56 -13.26 28.76
C ALA A 315 35.16 -12.69 28.45
N ALA A 316 34.59 -11.92 29.38
CA ALA A 316 33.31 -11.25 29.18
C ALA A 316 33.38 -10.21 28.04
N ASN A 317 34.44 -9.39 28.00
CA ASN A 317 34.65 -8.42 26.92
C ASN A 317 34.81 -9.09 25.56
N LYS A 318 35.50 -10.23 25.50
CA LYS A 318 35.62 -11.03 24.27
C LYS A 318 34.25 -11.52 23.78
N ALA A 319 33.42 -12.05 24.67
CA ALA A 319 32.06 -12.48 24.33
C ALA A 319 31.18 -11.30 23.86
N ALA A 320 31.24 -10.16 24.54
CA ALA A 320 30.51 -8.96 24.14
C ALA A 320 30.95 -8.44 22.76
N THR A 321 32.25 -8.52 22.45
CA THR A 321 32.80 -8.12 21.14
C THR A 321 32.26 -9.00 20.02
N GLU A 322 32.19 -10.32 20.20
CA GLU A 322 31.62 -11.24 19.21
C GLU A 322 30.11 -11.00 19.01
N THR A 323 29.36 -10.75 20.09
CA THR A 323 27.94 -10.37 19.99
C THR A 323 27.75 -9.07 19.20
N ASN A 324 28.56 -8.04 19.49
CA ASN A 324 28.50 -6.78 18.75
C ASN A 324 28.84 -6.96 17.28
N LYS A 325 29.83 -7.80 16.95
CA LYS A 325 30.20 -8.14 15.57
C LYS A 325 29.04 -8.81 14.82
N ALA A 326 28.34 -9.75 15.47
CA ALA A 326 27.15 -10.38 14.90
C ALA A 326 26.01 -9.36 14.69
N GLY A 327 25.78 -8.46 15.66
CA GLY A 327 24.78 -7.39 15.54
C GLY A 327 25.08 -6.41 14.39
N ILE A 328 26.35 -6.03 14.21
CA ILE A 328 26.78 -5.19 13.09
C ILE A 328 26.52 -5.90 11.74
N ALA A 329 26.82 -7.18 11.64
CA ALA A 329 26.56 -7.97 10.42
C ALA A 329 25.05 -8.03 10.10
N ALA A 330 24.21 -8.25 11.11
CA ALA A 330 22.74 -8.25 10.94
C ALA A 330 22.22 -6.88 10.49
N ASN A 331 22.69 -5.79 11.10
CA ASN A 331 22.31 -4.43 10.71
C ASN A 331 22.74 -4.09 9.28
N LYS A 332 23.93 -4.56 8.85
CA LYS A 332 24.38 -4.42 7.46
C LYS A 332 23.44 -5.13 6.48
N ALA A 333 23.05 -6.37 6.78
CA ALA A 333 22.10 -7.12 5.96
C ALA A 333 20.73 -6.43 5.87
N ALA A 334 20.19 -5.96 7.00
CA ALA A 334 18.93 -5.21 7.04
C ALA A 334 18.99 -3.91 6.22
N THR A 335 20.13 -3.21 6.25
CA THR A 335 20.35 -2.00 5.47
C THR A 335 20.30 -2.28 3.96
N GLU A 336 20.93 -3.36 3.50
CA GLU A 336 20.89 -3.76 2.09
C GLU A 336 19.47 -4.15 1.64
N THR A 337 18.73 -4.89 2.48
CA THR A 337 17.31 -5.22 2.22
C THR A 337 16.45 -3.95 2.11
N ASN A 338 16.61 -3.00 3.02
CA ASN A 338 15.89 -1.72 2.98
C ASN A 338 16.23 -0.91 1.72
N LYS A 339 17.50 -0.90 1.32
CA LYS A 339 17.95 -0.24 0.09
C LYS A 339 17.29 -0.85 -1.15
N ALA A 340 17.20 -2.18 -1.21
CA ALA A 340 16.50 -2.88 -2.30
C ALA A 340 14.99 -2.55 -2.30
N GLY A 341 14.35 -2.53 -1.12
CA GLY A 341 12.94 -2.15 -0.99
C GLY A 341 12.66 -0.70 -1.44
N ILE A 342 13.53 0.24 -1.09
CA ILE A 342 13.43 1.64 -1.55
C ILE A 342 13.55 1.73 -3.08
N ALA A 343 14.48 0.98 -3.69
CA ALA A 343 14.63 0.95 -5.15
C ALA A 343 13.40 0.37 -5.86
N ALA A 344 12.80 -0.68 -5.30
CA ALA A 344 11.57 -1.27 -5.81
C ALA A 344 10.39 -0.28 -5.72
N ASN A 345 10.21 0.38 -4.57
CA ASN A 345 9.17 1.40 -4.39
C ASN A 345 9.33 2.60 -5.32
N LYS A 346 10.57 3.04 -5.56
CA LYS A 346 10.86 4.08 -6.55
C LYS A 346 10.40 3.66 -7.94
N THR A 347 10.72 2.44 -8.35
CA THR A 347 10.30 1.90 -9.66
C THR A 347 8.77 1.84 -9.77
N ALA A 348 8.09 1.31 -8.75
CA ALA A 348 6.62 1.24 -8.73
C ALA A 348 5.96 2.62 -8.79
N THR A 349 6.55 3.62 -8.14
CA THR A 349 6.05 5.00 -8.18
C THR A 349 6.10 5.58 -9.58
N GLU A 350 7.19 5.35 -10.33
CA GLU A 350 7.28 5.84 -11.71
C GLU A 350 6.39 5.09 -12.70
N THR A 351 6.16 3.80 -12.47
CA THR A 351 5.13 3.05 -13.22
C THR A 351 3.75 3.64 -12.97
N ASN A 352 3.36 3.84 -11.70
CA ASN A 352 2.07 4.43 -11.35
C ASN A 352 1.90 5.83 -11.95
N LYS A 353 2.96 6.63 -11.98
CA LYS A 353 2.95 7.96 -12.62
C LYS A 353 2.66 7.87 -14.12
N THR A 354 3.23 6.88 -14.80
CA THR A 354 3.01 6.60 -16.22
C THR A 354 1.58 6.12 -16.47
N ASP A 355 1.07 5.23 -15.62
CA ASP A 355 -0.30 4.72 -15.72
C ASP A 355 -1.34 5.82 -15.49
N ILE A 356 -1.11 6.70 -14.50
CA ILE A 356 -1.96 7.87 -14.26
C ILE A 356 -1.98 8.80 -15.49
N ALA A 357 -0.82 9.05 -16.10
CA ALA A 357 -0.73 9.87 -17.32
C ALA A 357 -1.51 9.24 -18.48
N THR A 358 -1.39 7.92 -18.64
CA THR A 358 -2.10 7.14 -19.66
C THR A 358 -3.61 7.18 -19.43
N ASN A 359 -4.07 6.94 -18.20
CA ASN A 359 -5.47 7.01 -17.84
C ASN A 359 -6.04 8.42 -18.04
N LYS A 360 -5.28 9.46 -17.70
CA LYS A 360 -5.68 10.85 -17.96
C LYS A 360 -5.88 11.13 -19.46
N ALA A 361 -4.98 10.63 -20.31
CA ALA A 361 -5.12 10.74 -21.75
C ALA A 361 -6.34 9.96 -22.28
N GLY A 362 -6.54 8.73 -21.78
CA GLY A 362 -7.71 7.90 -22.12
C GLY A 362 -9.05 8.55 -21.73
N ILE A 363 -9.13 9.15 -20.54
CA ILE A 363 -10.30 9.91 -20.08
C ILE A 363 -10.56 11.11 -21.00
N ALA A 364 -9.53 11.88 -21.35
CA ALA A 364 -9.67 13.02 -22.26
C ALA A 364 -10.16 12.58 -23.65
N ALA A 365 -9.65 11.46 -24.18
CA ALA A 365 -10.09 10.89 -25.44
C ALA A 365 -11.55 10.44 -25.39
N ASN A 366 -11.96 9.75 -24.32
CA ASN A 366 -13.34 9.32 -24.11
C ASN A 366 -14.30 10.51 -23.98
N LEU A 367 -13.92 11.55 -23.23
CA LEU A 367 -14.71 12.78 -23.11
C LEU A 367 -14.90 13.45 -24.49
N ALA A 368 -13.83 13.53 -25.29
CA ALA A 368 -13.91 14.06 -26.64
C ALA A 368 -14.78 13.21 -27.57
N ALA A 369 -14.78 11.88 -27.40
CA ALA A 369 -15.65 10.98 -28.16
C ALA A 369 -17.13 11.15 -27.77
N ILE A 370 -17.43 11.22 -26.48
CA ILE A 370 -18.79 11.46 -25.97
C ILE A 370 -19.32 12.81 -26.46
N ASN A 371 -18.51 13.88 -26.39
CA ASN A 371 -18.92 15.19 -26.87
C ASN A 371 -19.21 15.20 -28.39
N ARG A 372 -18.40 14.48 -29.18
CA ARG A 372 -18.66 14.29 -30.61
C ARG A 372 -19.97 13.55 -30.86
N LEU A 373 -20.18 12.41 -30.18
CA LEU A 373 -21.42 11.66 -30.28
C LEU A 373 -22.64 12.49 -29.91
N ASN A 374 -22.57 13.28 -28.84
CA ASN A 374 -23.65 14.18 -28.43
C ASN A 374 -23.93 15.26 -29.49
N GLN A 375 -22.91 15.78 -30.18
CA GLN A 375 -23.11 16.74 -31.28
C GLN A 375 -23.65 16.10 -32.57
N THR A 376 -23.27 14.86 -32.90
CA THR A 376 -23.62 14.24 -34.18
C THR A 376 -24.86 13.34 -34.15
N ALA A 377 -25.13 12.66 -33.03
CA ALA A 377 -26.23 11.71 -32.89
C ALA A 377 -27.55 12.39 -32.47
N ILE A 378 -27.46 13.51 -31.76
CA ILE A 378 -28.58 14.44 -31.54
C ILE A 378 -28.33 15.62 -32.47
N ASN A 379 -28.56 15.46 -33.77
CA ASN A 379 -28.61 16.61 -34.65
C ASN A 379 -30.02 17.23 -34.49
N PRO A 380 -30.19 18.32 -33.72
CA PRO A 380 -31.51 18.89 -33.44
C PRO A 380 -32.20 19.27 -34.75
N GLN A 381 -31.43 19.67 -35.76
CA GLN A 381 -31.93 19.99 -37.10
C GLN A 381 -32.53 18.77 -37.80
N ARG A 382 -32.01 17.55 -37.57
CA ARG A 382 -32.61 16.33 -38.14
C ARG A 382 -33.91 15.98 -37.43
N LEU A 383 -33.98 16.16 -36.11
CA LEU A 383 -35.21 15.94 -35.34
C LEU A 383 -36.27 16.97 -35.74
N GLU A 384 -35.94 18.25 -35.74
CA GLU A 384 -36.80 19.34 -36.22
C GLU A 384 -37.23 19.13 -37.68
N SER A 385 -36.32 18.65 -38.55
CA SER A 385 -36.67 18.34 -39.94
C SER A 385 -37.65 17.17 -40.06
N VAL A 386 -37.49 16.12 -39.24
CA VAL A 386 -38.40 14.97 -39.21
C VAL A 386 -39.75 15.38 -38.62
N GLU A 387 -39.78 16.17 -37.55
CA GLU A 387 -40.99 16.72 -36.96
C GLU A 387 -41.73 17.63 -37.95
N ALA A 388 -41.02 18.54 -38.63
CA ALA A 388 -41.58 19.40 -39.66
C ALA A 388 -42.12 18.60 -40.85
N LYS A 389 -41.41 17.56 -41.30
CA LYS A 389 -41.90 16.64 -42.35
C LYS A 389 -43.14 15.88 -41.88
N THR A 390 -43.17 15.44 -40.63
CA THR A 390 -44.32 14.72 -40.06
C THR A 390 -45.54 15.64 -39.96
N ALA A 391 -45.35 16.88 -39.54
CA ALA A 391 -46.40 17.89 -39.48
C ALA A 391 -46.94 18.23 -40.89
N ARG A 392 -46.05 18.41 -41.88
CA ARG A 392 -46.43 18.61 -43.28
C ARG A 392 -47.19 17.42 -43.85
N ASN A 393 -46.67 16.21 -43.69
CA ASN A 393 -47.34 14.99 -44.14
C ASN A 393 -48.73 14.86 -43.50
N THR A 394 -48.88 15.20 -42.22
CA THR A 394 -50.18 15.20 -41.54
C THR A 394 -51.15 16.22 -42.16
N ALA A 395 -50.68 17.44 -42.46
CA ALA A 395 -51.49 18.45 -43.14
C ALA A 395 -51.88 18.01 -44.55
N ASP A 396 -50.93 17.45 -45.31
CA ASP A 396 -51.14 16.95 -46.67
C ASP A 396 -52.14 15.79 -46.69
N ILE A 397 -52.05 14.85 -45.74
CA ILE A 397 -53.00 13.75 -45.57
C ILE A 397 -54.40 14.29 -45.29
N ASN A 398 -54.53 15.29 -44.41
CA ASN A 398 -55.83 15.91 -44.11
C ASN A 398 -56.40 16.64 -45.33
N GLN A 399 -55.56 17.34 -46.08
CA GLN A 399 -55.97 18.00 -47.32
C GLN A 399 -56.40 16.99 -48.38
N LEU A 400 -55.65 15.89 -48.53
CA LEU A 400 -56.00 14.80 -49.44
C LEU A 400 -57.32 14.16 -49.05
N LYS A 401 -57.55 13.91 -47.76
CA LYS A 401 -58.82 13.41 -47.24
C LYS A 401 -60.00 14.31 -47.63
N ASN A 402 -59.84 15.63 -47.54
CA ASN A 402 -60.88 16.58 -47.96
C ASN A 402 -61.07 16.58 -49.48
N LYS A 403 -60.00 16.61 -50.27
CA LYS A 403 -60.07 16.53 -51.74
C LYS A 403 -60.74 15.24 -52.21
N VAL A 404 -60.46 14.10 -51.57
CA VAL A 404 -61.10 12.82 -51.89
C VAL A 404 -62.60 12.87 -51.58
N LYS A 405 -62.99 13.49 -50.46
CA LYS A 405 -64.41 13.69 -50.11
C LYS A 405 -65.13 14.62 -51.09
N ASP A 406 -64.47 15.68 -51.53
CA ASP A 406 -65.05 16.61 -52.50
C ASP A 406 -65.15 15.99 -53.89
N LEU A 407 -64.14 15.19 -54.29
CA LEU A 407 -64.18 14.41 -55.53
C LEU A 407 -65.33 13.40 -55.51
N ASP A 408 -65.54 12.67 -54.41
CA ASP A 408 -66.68 11.74 -54.27
C ASP A 408 -68.03 12.44 -54.45
N LYS A 409 -68.17 13.66 -53.90
CA LYS A 409 -69.35 14.49 -54.12
C LYS A 409 -69.47 14.96 -55.57
N GLU A 410 -68.40 15.44 -56.18
CA GLU A 410 -68.42 15.94 -57.56
C GLU A 410 -68.75 14.82 -58.55
N VAL A 411 -68.18 13.63 -58.38
CA VAL A 411 -68.52 12.44 -59.17
C VAL A 411 -69.99 12.07 -58.97
N SER A 412 -70.46 12.03 -57.72
CA SER A 412 -71.85 11.70 -57.43
C SER A 412 -72.83 12.69 -58.06
N ARG A 413 -72.51 13.98 -57.98
CA ARG A 413 -73.25 15.08 -58.61
C ARG A 413 -73.22 14.98 -60.13
N GLY A 414 -72.06 14.72 -60.73
CA GLY A 414 -71.90 14.56 -62.17
C GLY A 414 -72.77 13.43 -62.71
N LEU A 415 -72.82 12.29 -62.01
CA LEU A 415 -73.66 11.16 -62.38
C LEU A 415 -75.16 11.47 -62.21
N ALA A 416 -75.55 12.19 -61.16
CA ALA A 416 -76.94 12.67 -61.00
C ALA A 416 -77.35 13.60 -62.15
N SER A 417 -76.47 14.53 -62.54
CA SER A 417 -76.64 15.42 -63.70
C SER A 417 -76.78 14.64 -65.01
N GLN A 418 -75.95 13.62 -65.24
CA GLN A 418 -76.07 12.78 -66.43
C GLN A 418 -77.36 11.96 -66.44
N ALA A 419 -77.80 11.45 -65.29
CA ALA A 419 -79.09 10.77 -65.18
C ALA A 419 -80.25 11.74 -65.51
N ALA A 420 -80.18 13.00 -65.07
CA ALA A 420 -81.17 14.02 -65.38
C ALA A 420 -81.19 14.36 -66.88
N LEU A 421 -80.02 14.61 -67.49
CA LEU A 421 -79.89 14.89 -68.92
C LEU A 421 -80.32 13.70 -69.80
N GLY A 422 -80.05 12.47 -69.35
CA GLY A 422 -80.50 11.25 -70.01
C GLY A 422 -82.02 11.05 -69.96
N GLY A 423 -82.68 11.59 -68.93
CA GLY A 423 -84.13 11.58 -68.78
C GLY A 423 -84.87 12.62 -69.64
N LEU A 424 -84.15 13.52 -70.31
CA LEU A 424 -84.77 14.51 -71.20
C LEU A 424 -85.38 13.82 -72.44
N PHE A 425 -86.67 14.05 -72.64
CA PHE A 425 -87.40 13.49 -73.77
C PHE A 425 -86.90 14.02 -75.10
N GLN A 426 -86.87 13.12 -76.09
CA GLN A 426 -86.52 13.45 -77.46
C GLN A 426 -87.78 13.84 -78.24
N PRO A 427 -87.71 14.80 -79.17
CA PRO A 427 -88.84 15.25 -79.98
C PRO A 427 -89.38 14.12 -80.87
N TYR A 428 -90.66 13.76 -80.71
CA TYR A 428 -91.33 12.75 -81.55
C TYR A 428 -91.90 13.32 -82.85
N ASN A 429 -92.33 14.59 -82.84
CA ASN A 429 -93.01 15.22 -83.98
C ASN A 429 -92.03 16.02 -84.85
N VAL A 430 -92.10 15.85 -86.17
CA VAL A 430 -91.31 16.62 -87.15
C VAL A 430 -91.74 18.08 -87.18
N GLY A 431 -90.77 18.99 -87.28
CA GLY A 431 -90.99 20.43 -87.47
C GLY A 431 -91.36 21.23 -86.22
N LYS A 432 -91.42 20.60 -85.03
CA LYS A 432 -91.80 21.25 -83.76
C LYS A 432 -90.65 21.26 -82.75
N LEU A 433 -90.48 22.40 -82.07
CA LEU A 433 -89.58 22.53 -80.93
C LEU A 433 -90.18 21.82 -79.71
N ASN A 434 -89.38 21.01 -79.03
CA ASN A 434 -89.73 20.35 -77.78
C ASN A 434 -88.87 20.92 -76.66
N VAL A 435 -89.49 21.24 -75.54
CA VAL A 435 -88.80 21.63 -74.30
C VAL A 435 -89.12 20.58 -73.27
N SER A 436 -88.10 20.00 -72.64
CA SER A 436 -88.23 18.97 -71.63
C SER A 436 -87.46 19.34 -70.37
N ALA A 437 -87.98 18.91 -69.22
CA ALA A 437 -87.32 19.01 -67.94
C ALA A 437 -87.30 17.64 -67.29
N ALA A 438 -86.22 17.30 -66.61
CA ALA A 438 -86.01 16.00 -66.00
C ALA A 438 -85.23 16.16 -64.70
N VAL A 439 -85.39 15.18 -63.80
CA VAL A 439 -84.65 15.10 -62.54
C VAL A 439 -83.89 13.79 -62.51
N GLY A 440 -82.66 13.83 -62.01
CA GLY A 440 -81.77 12.68 -61.92
C GLY A 440 -81.13 12.60 -60.54
N GLY A 441 -80.91 11.39 -60.07
CA GLY A 441 -80.29 11.14 -58.76
C GLY A 441 -79.21 10.08 -58.85
N TYR A 442 -78.14 10.27 -58.08
CA TYR A 442 -77.09 9.27 -57.88
C TYR A 442 -76.53 9.40 -56.45
N ARG A 443 -76.54 8.28 -55.71
CA ARG A 443 -76.30 8.25 -54.25
C ARG A 443 -77.19 9.29 -53.54
N SER A 444 -76.61 10.15 -52.69
CA SER A 444 -77.31 11.18 -51.92
C SER A 444 -77.44 12.53 -52.63
N GLU A 445 -77.08 12.61 -53.92
CA GLU A 445 -77.07 13.85 -54.71
C GLU A 445 -78.17 13.82 -55.79
N THR A 446 -78.64 15.00 -56.19
CA THR A 446 -79.78 15.17 -57.11
C THR A 446 -79.54 16.35 -58.02
N ALA A 447 -79.88 16.19 -59.29
CA ALA A 447 -79.76 17.20 -60.31
C ALA A 447 -81.07 17.40 -61.07
N VAL A 448 -81.26 18.61 -61.54
CA VAL A 448 -82.36 18.99 -62.43
C VAL A 448 -81.75 19.36 -63.77
N ALA A 449 -82.34 18.84 -64.84
CA ALA A 449 -81.98 19.14 -66.21
C ALA A 449 -83.15 19.79 -66.94
N VAL A 450 -82.82 20.72 -67.81
CA VAL A 450 -83.75 21.27 -68.80
C VAL A 450 -83.08 21.18 -70.15
N GLY A 451 -83.85 20.83 -71.17
CA GLY A 451 -83.33 20.71 -72.52
C GLY A 451 -84.37 21.02 -73.56
N THR A 452 -83.86 21.17 -74.76
CA THR A 452 -84.66 21.41 -75.95
C THR A 452 -84.25 20.42 -77.02
N GLY A 453 -85.20 20.06 -77.88
CA GLY A 453 -84.95 19.21 -79.01
C GLY A 453 -85.79 19.62 -80.20
N TYR A 454 -85.22 19.46 -81.38
CA TYR A 454 -85.89 19.73 -82.64
C TYR A 454 -85.67 18.56 -83.60
N ARG A 455 -86.76 18.06 -84.19
CA ARG A 455 -86.73 17.01 -85.20
C ARG A 455 -86.99 17.65 -86.56
N PHE A 456 -85.94 17.72 -87.38
CA PHE A 456 -85.98 18.40 -88.67
C PHE A 456 -86.80 17.61 -89.70
N ASN A 457 -86.68 16.27 -89.67
CA ASN A 457 -87.45 15.34 -90.49
C ASN A 457 -87.54 13.97 -89.80
N GLU A 458 -88.17 12.99 -90.47
CA GLU A 458 -88.30 11.62 -89.94
C GLU A 458 -86.96 10.90 -89.76
N HIS A 459 -85.87 11.39 -90.36
CA HIS A 459 -84.56 10.75 -90.30
C HIS A 459 -83.54 11.51 -89.45
N PHE A 460 -83.79 12.77 -89.05
CA PHE A 460 -82.80 13.61 -88.38
C PHE A 460 -83.40 14.46 -87.26
N ALA A 461 -82.85 14.29 -86.06
CA ALA A 461 -83.21 15.07 -84.88
C ALA A 461 -81.98 15.54 -84.10
N THR A 462 -82.13 16.65 -83.39
CA THR A 462 -81.09 17.17 -82.49
C THR A 462 -81.69 17.49 -81.13
N LYS A 463 -80.89 17.32 -80.08
CA LYS A 463 -81.24 17.70 -78.72
C LYS A 463 -80.06 18.34 -78.02
N ALA A 464 -80.36 19.29 -77.15
CA ALA A 464 -79.40 19.92 -76.26
C ALA A 464 -80.01 20.07 -74.87
N GLY A 465 -79.23 19.83 -73.83
CA GLY A 465 -79.68 19.94 -72.45
C GLY A 465 -78.60 20.52 -71.56
N VAL A 466 -79.03 21.20 -70.50
CA VAL A 466 -78.19 21.70 -69.41
C VAL A 466 -78.77 21.23 -68.08
N SER A 467 -77.92 20.98 -67.10
CA SER A 467 -78.31 20.46 -65.80
C SER A 467 -77.52 21.10 -64.67
N TRP A 468 -78.15 21.20 -63.51
CA TRP A 468 -77.57 21.74 -62.29
C TRP A 468 -77.91 20.85 -61.11
N ASN A 469 -76.99 20.72 -60.16
CA ASN A 469 -77.23 19.98 -58.91
C ASN A 469 -77.97 20.85 -57.88
N THR A 470 -78.91 20.25 -57.15
CA THR A 470 -79.75 20.96 -56.16
C THR A 470 -79.00 21.37 -54.90
N LYS A 471 -77.85 20.74 -54.61
CA LYS A 471 -76.98 21.01 -53.45
C LYS A 471 -75.71 21.80 -53.81
N GLY A 472 -75.76 22.53 -54.93
CA GLY A 472 -74.63 23.28 -55.50
C GLY A 472 -73.66 22.40 -56.29
N GLY A 473 -72.88 23.02 -57.17
CA GLY A 473 -71.91 22.33 -58.03
C GLY A 473 -71.93 22.88 -59.46
N ASN A 474 -71.04 22.34 -60.29
CA ASN A 474 -70.89 22.74 -61.68
C ASN A 474 -72.10 22.30 -62.52
N ALA A 475 -72.45 23.11 -63.52
CA ALA A 475 -73.45 22.73 -64.50
C ALA A 475 -72.88 21.69 -65.47
N ALA A 476 -73.69 20.72 -65.88
CA ALA A 476 -73.32 19.79 -66.95
C ALA A 476 -74.25 20.00 -68.14
N TYR A 477 -73.72 19.86 -69.35
CA TYR A 477 -74.48 20.03 -70.59
C TYR A 477 -74.28 18.82 -71.50
N ASN A 478 -75.27 18.54 -72.35
CA ASN A 478 -75.13 17.59 -73.44
C ASN A 478 -75.73 18.15 -74.73
N VAL A 479 -75.16 17.74 -75.86
CA VAL A 479 -75.72 17.97 -77.19
C VAL A 479 -75.60 16.66 -77.94
N GLY A 480 -76.67 16.26 -78.61
CA GLY A 480 -76.70 15.03 -79.38
C GLY A 480 -77.51 15.20 -80.64
N VAL A 481 -77.14 14.43 -81.66
CA VAL A 481 -77.88 14.30 -82.91
C VAL A 481 -78.26 12.84 -83.07
N ASN A 482 -79.43 12.59 -83.64
CA ASN A 482 -79.92 11.27 -83.95
C ASN A 482 -80.21 11.19 -85.45
N PHE A 483 -79.76 10.12 -86.08
CA PHE A 483 -80.03 9.84 -87.48
C PHE A 483 -80.63 8.43 -87.59
N GLU A 484 -81.78 8.31 -88.24
CA GLU A 484 -82.54 7.05 -88.43
C GLU A 484 -82.50 6.68 -89.91
N TRP A 485 -82.11 5.45 -90.25
CA TRP A 485 -81.99 4.96 -91.64
C TRP A 485 -82.91 3.77 -91.92
#